data_AF-A0A109D9R5-F1
#
_entry.id   AF-A0A109D9R5-F1
#
_cell.length_a   1.000
_cell.length_b   1.000
_cell.length_c   1.000
_cell.angle_alpha   90.00
_cell.angle_beta   90.00
_cell.angle_gamma   90.00
#
_symmetry.space_group_name_H-M   'P 1'
#
loop_
_entity.id
_entity.type
_entity.pdbx_description
1 polymer ?
#
loop_
_entity_poly.entity_id
_entity_poly.type
_entity_poly.pdbx_seq_one_letter_code
_entity_poly.pdbx_strand_id
1 'polypeptide(L)'
;MKNKTIKALSEKLGVPTRETKKTLAWDITSGFGVVVQIDQPSTGEYALVWLPHNADALEELSGEKVVYPEEKGRHSNTYASPGLKRGDAAIRAKIKTEQELNELLCFLFDPFY
;
A
#
# COMPACT_ATOMS: atom_id res chain seq x y z
N MET A 1 1.28 14.50 -0.56
CA MET A 1 0.39 13.36 -0.26
C MET A 1 0.95 12.33 0.70
N LYS A 2 2.24 11.98 0.63
CA LYS A 2 2.86 10.93 1.46
C LYS A 2 2.48 10.95 2.94
N ASN A 3 2.72 12.07 3.62
CA ASN A 3 2.42 12.21 5.05
C ASN A 3 0.91 12.11 5.34
N LYS A 4 0.06 12.56 4.41
CA LYS A 4 -1.39 12.49 4.54
C LYS A 4 -1.88 11.05 4.45
N THR A 5 -1.34 10.26 3.51
CA THR A 5 -1.60 8.81 3.40
C THR A 5 -1.17 8.07 4.66
N ILE A 6 0.04 8.33 5.16
CA ILE A 6 0.56 7.70 6.39
C ILE A 6 -0.32 8.07 7.58
N LYS A 7 -0.68 9.35 7.72
CA LYS A 7 -1.52 9.83 8.81
C LYS A 7 -2.90 9.18 8.76
N ALA A 8 -3.56 9.16 7.60
CA ALA A 8 -4.87 8.55 7.45
C ALA A 8 -4.86 7.03 7.75
N LEU A 9 -3.84 6.31 7.26
CA LEU A 9 -3.64 4.90 7.61
C LEU A 9 -3.38 4.73 9.10
N SER A 10 -2.59 5.62 9.71
CA SER A 10 -2.30 5.54 11.14
C SER A 10 -3.51 5.89 12.01
N GLU A 11 -4.40 6.75 11.53
CA GLU A 11 -5.67 7.09 12.21
C GLU A 11 -6.66 5.92 12.14
N LYS A 12 -6.63 5.12 11.07
CA LYS A 12 -7.53 3.96 10.87
C LYS A 12 -6.99 2.66 11.48
N LEU A 13 -5.72 2.34 11.24
CA LEU A 13 -5.05 1.09 11.67
C LEU A 13 -4.24 1.25 12.95
N GLY A 14 -4.01 2.48 13.42
CA GLY A 14 -3.10 2.75 14.52
C GLY A 14 -1.63 2.76 14.07
N VAL A 15 -0.73 2.37 14.97
CA VAL A 15 0.71 2.38 14.68
C VAL A 15 1.08 1.34 13.61
N PRO A 16 2.03 1.65 12.71
CA PRO A 16 2.52 0.66 11.75
C PRO A 16 3.07 -0.57 12.47
N THR A 17 2.61 -1.76 12.08
CA THR A 17 3.15 -3.03 12.58
C THR A 17 4.66 -3.12 12.35
N ARG A 18 5.13 -2.54 11.25
CA ARG A 18 6.55 -2.45 10.96
C ARG A 18 6.93 -1.11 10.36
N GLU A 19 7.71 -0.36 11.11
CA GLU A 19 8.37 0.85 10.63
C GLU A 19 9.83 0.56 10.27
N THR A 20 10.23 0.94 9.07
CA THR A 20 11.63 0.97 8.66
C THR A 20 11.96 2.34 8.11
N LYS A 21 13.26 2.66 7.99
CA LYS A 21 13.72 3.92 7.38
C LYS A 21 13.18 4.16 5.97
N LYS A 22 12.70 3.10 5.28
CA LYS A 22 12.29 3.15 3.88
C LYS A 22 10.82 2.88 3.63
N THR A 23 10.17 2.11 4.50
CA THR A 23 8.79 1.67 4.35
C THR A 23 8.11 1.56 5.71
N LEU A 24 6.83 1.90 5.74
CA LEU A 24 5.91 1.65 6.83
C LEU A 24 4.95 0.55 6.40
N ALA A 25 4.76 -0.48 7.22
CA ALA A 25 3.84 -1.56 6.95
C ALA A 25 2.79 -1.66 8.05
N TRP A 26 1.57 -1.96 7.65
CA TRP A 26 0.45 -2.28 8.51
C TRP A 26 -0.15 -3.61 8.09
N ASP A 27 -0.43 -4.45 9.07
CA ASP A 27 -1.12 -5.71 8.85
C ASP A 27 -2.62 -5.49 9.09
N ILE A 28 -3.43 -5.58 8.04
CA ILE A 28 -4.88 -5.41 8.13
C ILE A 28 -5.52 -6.73 8.57
N THR A 29 -5.12 -7.82 7.95
CA THR A 29 -5.55 -9.19 8.29
C THR A 29 -4.39 -10.16 8.20
N SER A 30 -4.57 -11.40 8.69
CA SER A 30 -3.54 -12.46 8.66
C SER A 30 -3.02 -12.79 7.26
N GLY A 31 -3.75 -12.42 6.20
CA GLY A 31 -3.36 -12.62 4.80
C GLY A 31 -3.13 -11.33 4.02
N PHE A 32 -3.38 -10.15 4.61
CA PHE A 32 -3.37 -8.88 3.89
C PHE A 32 -2.63 -7.79 4.67
N GLY A 33 -1.47 -7.37 4.14
CA GLY A 33 -0.66 -6.30 4.69
C GLY A 33 -0.41 -5.20 3.67
N VAL A 34 -0.50 -3.95 4.12
CA VAL A 34 -0.27 -2.75 3.32
C VAL A 34 1.08 -2.18 3.66
N VAL A 35 1.89 -1.84 2.64
CA VAL A 35 3.21 -1.23 2.84
C VAL A 35 3.30 0.09 2.11
N VAL A 36 3.43 1.20 2.84
CA VAL A 36 3.71 2.52 2.28
C VAL A 36 5.20 2.75 2.22
N GLN A 37 5.72 3.06 1.04
CA GLN A 37 7.11 3.45 0.85
C GLN A 37 7.28 4.93 1.20
N ILE A 38 8.21 5.18 2.13
CA ILE A 38 8.54 6.51 2.65
C ILE A 38 9.89 7.03 2.17
N ASP A 39 10.77 6.12 1.70
CA ASP A 39 12.08 6.43 1.10
C ASP A 39 11.95 7.30 -0.15
N GLN A 40 10.94 7.02 -0.98
CA GLN A 40 10.65 7.78 -2.19
C GLN A 40 9.14 7.94 -2.39
N PRO A 41 8.69 9.12 -2.88
CA PRO A 41 9.48 10.28 -3.27
C PRO A 41 9.92 11.14 -2.07
N SER A 42 11.10 11.77 -2.18
CA SER A 42 11.64 12.69 -1.16
C SER A 42 10.82 13.98 -1.03
N THR A 43 10.24 14.45 -2.13
CA THR A 43 9.40 15.65 -2.21
C THR A 43 8.02 15.47 -1.57
N GLY A 44 7.59 14.23 -1.29
CA GLY A 44 6.31 13.95 -0.67
C GLY A 44 5.09 14.24 -1.56
N GLU A 45 5.30 14.55 -2.84
CA GLU A 45 4.26 14.85 -3.83
C GLU A 45 3.24 13.71 -3.93
N TYR A 46 3.72 12.46 -3.95
CA TYR A 46 2.89 11.25 -3.99
C TYR A 46 3.31 10.25 -2.92
N ALA A 47 2.43 9.28 -2.63
CA ALA A 47 2.73 8.11 -1.81
C ALA A 47 2.81 6.87 -2.71
N LEU A 48 3.75 5.98 -2.45
CA LEU A 48 3.79 4.67 -3.07
C LEU A 48 3.29 3.65 -2.07
N VAL A 49 2.21 2.97 -2.40
CA VAL A 49 1.55 1.98 -1.54
C VAL A 49 1.63 0.63 -2.22
N TRP A 50 2.13 -0.35 -1.50
CA TRP A 50 2.22 -1.74 -1.91
C TRP A 50 1.11 -2.52 -1.23
N LEU A 51 0.41 -3.30 -2.04
CA LEU A 51 -0.75 -4.09 -1.66
C LEU A 51 -0.54 -5.51 -2.22
N PRO A 52 -1.06 -6.55 -1.54
CA PRO A 52 -1.19 -7.88 -2.13
C PRO A 52 -1.95 -7.80 -3.45
N HIS A 53 -1.68 -8.70 -4.38
CA HIS A 53 -2.43 -8.73 -5.62
C HIS A 53 -3.90 -9.03 -5.35
N ASN A 54 -4.75 -8.04 -5.61
CA ASN A 54 -6.19 -8.18 -5.60
C ASN A 54 -6.80 -7.52 -6.86
N ALA A 55 -7.69 -8.23 -7.54
CA ALA A 55 -8.41 -7.71 -8.70
C ALA A 55 -9.27 -6.50 -8.32
N ASP A 56 -9.90 -6.51 -7.15
CA ASP A 56 -10.72 -5.41 -6.65
C ASP A 56 -9.89 -4.13 -6.48
N ALA A 57 -8.67 -4.24 -5.93
CA ALA A 57 -7.75 -3.11 -5.83
C ALA A 57 -7.36 -2.53 -7.20
N LEU A 58 -7.37 -3.36 -8.25
CA LEU A 58 -7.15 -2.92 -9.62
C LEU A 58 -8.37 -2.30 -10.26
N GLU A 59 -9.58 -2.53 -9.77
CA GLU A 59 -10.79 -1.90 -10.32
C GLU A 59 -11.15 -0.64 -9.55
N GLU A 60 -11.09 -0.69 -8.21
CA GLU A 60 -11.50 0.40 -7.33
C GLU A 60 -10.50 1.56 -7.26
N LEU A 61 -9.21 1.31 -7.44
CA LEU A 61 -8.21 2.37 -7.40
C LEU A 61 -8.07 3.03 -8.77
N SER A 62 -8.64 4.22 -8.97
CA SER A 62 -8.49 4.97 -10.24
C SER A 62 -7.05 5.45 -10.52
N GLY A 63 -6.16 5.36 -9.52
CA GLY A 63 -4.79 5.84 -9.58
C GLY A 63 -3.80 5.01 -10.43
N GLU A 64 -2.57 5.53 -10.55
CA GLU A 64 -1.47 4.85 -11.25
C GLU A 64 -1.04 3.60 -10.46
N LYS A 65 -1.40 2.42 -10.95
CA LYS A 65 -1.12 1.12 -10.33
C LYS A 65 -0.26 0.23 -11.22
N VAL A 66 0.72 -0.44 -10.61
CA VAL A 66 1.63 -1.35 -11.30
C VAL A 66 1.52 -2.73 -10.66
N VAL A 67 1.08 -3.71 -11.43
CA VAL A 67 1.10 -5.11 -11.02
C VAL A 67 2.51 -5.65 -11.18
N TYR A 68 3.04 -6.22 -10.12
CA TYR A 68 4.27 -6.98 -10.14
C TYR A 68 3.91 -8.47 -10.01
N PRO A 69 4.26 -9.30 -11.00
CA PRO A 69 4.03 -10.74 -10.96
C PRO A 69 5.01 -11.43 -10.00
N GLU A 70 4.65 -12.62 -9.56
CA GLU A 70 5.32 -13.50 -8.58
C GLU A 70 6.83 -13.64 -8.81
N GLU A 71 7.23 -13.73 -10.09
CA GLU A 71 8.60 -13.96 -10.53
C GLU A 71 9.46 -12.69 -10.61
N LYS A 72 8.85 -11.51 -10.54
CA LYS A 72 9.57 -10.23 -10.69
C LYS A 72 10.04 -9.75 -9.32
N GLY A 73 11.36 -9.61 -9.17
CA GLY A 73 11.97 -9.07 -7.96
C GLY A 73 11.37 -7.70 -7.59
N ARG A 74 10.88 -7.58 -6.35
CA ARG A 74 10.28 -6.36 -5.81
C ARG A 74 11.11 -5.81 -4.66
N HIS A 75 10.63 -4.70 -4.11
CA HIS A 75 11.26 -4.05 -2.99
C HIS A 75 11.36 -5.02 -1.81
N SER A 76 12.57 -5.42 -1.41
CA SER A 76 12.79 -6.52 -0.46
C SER A 76 12.14 -6.31 0.91
N ASN A 77 11.90 -5.06 1.30
CA ASN A 77 11.19 -4.71 2.54
C ASN A 77 9.68 -5.03 2.52
N THR A 78 9.08 -5.41 1.38
CA THR A 78 7.66 -5.81 1.32
C THR A 78 7.46 -7.29 1.64
N TYR A 79 8.50 -8.14 1.50
CA TYR A 79 8.38 -9.60 1.66
C TYR A 79 7.96 -10.07 3.05
N ALA A 80 8.07 -9.21 4.05
CA ALA A 80 7.71 -9.55 5.41
C ALA A 80 6.25 -9.27 5.75
N SER A 81 5.53 -8.56 4.88
CA SER A 81 4.11 -8.29 5.08
C SER A 81 3.27 -9.46 4.57
N PRO A 82 2.18 -9.80 5.27
CA PRO A 82 1.25 -10.85 4.85
C PRO A 82 0.64 -10.49 3.48
N GLY A 83 0.57 -11.47 2.57
CA GLY A 83 0.12 -11.26 1.18
C GLY A 83 1.14 -10.58 0.25
N LEU A 84 2.32 -10.20 0.77
CA LEU A 84 3.41 -9.61 -0.01
C LEU A 84 4.69 -10.45 0.04
N LYS A 85 4.58 -11.71 0.50
CA LYS A 85 5.72 -12.61 0.68
C LYS A 85 6.40 -12.89 -0.66
N ARG A 86 7.65 -13.34 -0.56
CA ARG A 86 8.45 -13.67 -1.74
C ARG A 86 7.80 -14.82 -2.49
N GLY A 87 7.39 -14.56 -3.74
CA GLY A 87 6.67 -15.51 -4.58
C GLY A 87 5.20 -15.19 -4.78
N ASP A 88 4.59 -14.30 -3.98
CA ASP A 88 3.20 -13.85 -4.21
C ASP A 88 3.16 -12.65 -5.15
N ALA A 89 2.06 -12.43 -5.88
CA ALA A 89 1.83 -11.23 -6.71
C ALA A 89 1.56 -9.98 -5.84
N ALA A 90 1.89 -8.78 -6.33
CA ALA A 90 1.62 -7.53 -5.61
C ALA A 90 1.26 -6.40 -6.56
N ILE A 91 0.58 -5.41 -6.01
CA ILE A 91 0.20 -4.19 -6.69
C ILE A 91 0.91 -3.03 -5.99
N ARG A 92 1.51 -2.16 -6.79
CA ARG A 92 2.03 -0.87 -6.33
C ARG A 92 1.11 0.24 -6.84
N ALA A 93 0.28 0.78 -5.96
CA ALA A 93 -0.53 1.95 -6.21
C ALA A 93 0.24 3.23 -5.88
N LYS A 94 0.14 4.25 -6.74
CA LYS A 94 0.75 5.55 -6.55
C LYS A 94 -0.34 6.58 -6.30
N ILE A 95 -0.38 7.11 -5.09
CA ILE A 95 -1.40 8.04 -4.62
C ILE A 95 -0.87 9.47 -4.77
N LYS A 96 -1.39 10.22 -5.75
CA LYS A 96 -1.00 11.61 -6.04
C LYS A 96 -2.03 12.62 -5.54
N THR A 97 -3.29 12.21 -5.39
CA THR A 97 -4.43 13.07 -5.08
C THR A 97 -5.20 12.57 -3.87
N GLU A 98 -6.02 13.45 -3.29
CA GLU A 98 -6.89 13.09 -2.16
C GLU A 98 -7.98 12.10 -2.52
N GLN A 99 -8.47 12.17 -3.77
CA GLN A 99 -9.44 11.20 -4.28
C GLN A 99 -8.86 9.80 -4.29
N GLU A 100 -7.65 9.61 -4.85
CA GLU A 100 -6.95 8.31 -4.84
C GLU A 100 -6.68 7.80 -3.42
N LEU A 101 -6.39 8.72 -2.48
CA LEU A 101 -6.23 8.34 -1.08
C LEU A 101 -7.57 7.87 -0.49
N ASN A 102 -8.66 8.57 -0.78
CA ASN A 102 -9.97 8.20 -0.27
C ASN A 102 -10.45 6.87 -0.87
N GLU A 103 -10.23 6.64 -2.16
CA GLU A 103 -10.48 5.36 -2.83
C GLU A 103 -9.68 4.23 -2.16
N LEU A 104 -8.39 4.45 -1.88
CA LEU A 104 -7.58 3.48 -1.15
C LEU A 104 -8.12 3.20 0.25
N LEU A 105 -8.53 4.23 0.99
CA LEU A 105 -9.08 4.03 2.33
C LEU A 105 -10.44 3.32 2.28
N CYS A 106 -11.30 3.64 1.31
CA CYS A 106 -12.55 2.91 1.08
C CYS A 106 -12.27 1.44 0.77
N PHE A 107 -11.37 1.15 -0.17
CA PHE A 107 -10.99 -0.23 -0.49
C PHE A 107 -10.48 -1.00 0.75
N LEU A 108 -9.66 -0.37 1.58
CA LEU A 108 -9.04 -1.03 2.73
C LEU A 108 -9.99 -1.22 3.93
N PHE A 109 -10.99 -0.35 4.10
CA PHE A 109 -11.81 -0.31 5.33
C PHE A 109 -13.32 -0.35 5.10
N ASP A 110 -13.77 -0.11 3.88
CA ASP A 110 -15.17 0.02 3.49
C ASP A 110 -15.44 -0.72 2.16
N PRO A 111 -15.27 -2.05 2.11
CA PRO A 111 -15.42 -2.84 0.87
C PRO A 111 -16.88 -3.05 0.43
N PHE A 112 -17.84 -2.27 0.95
CA PHE A 112 -19.28 -2.47 0.74
C PHE A 112 -19.99 -1.23 0.19
N TYR A 113 -19.45 -0.66 -0.89
CA TYR A 113 -20.24 0.14 -1.83
C TYR A 113 -20.44 -0.59 -3.16
#